data_AF-A0A061QS35-F1
#
_entry.id   AF-A0A061QS35-F1
#
_cell.length_a   1.000
_cell.length_b   1.000
_cell.length_c   1.000
_cell.angle_alpha   90.00
_cell.angle_beta   90.00
_cell.angle_gamma   90.00
#
_symmetry.space_group_name_H-M   'P 1'
#
loop_
_entity.id
_entity.type
_entity.pdbx_description
1 polymer ?
#
loop_
_entity_poly.entity_id
_entity_poly.type
_entity_poly.pdbx_seq_one_letter_code
_entity_poly.pdbx_strand_id
1 'polypeptide(L)'
;ETSVDPLARSVRSRLRKDHGIKSGVTVLLSVEKPTCKLLPIDQVAAPGQDPLDFQVVPNFRVRTIPVLGTLPAMFGMAAATFLLARLAGRDLDPDSPVSLTRAQYERQLTRLEDRERERFGSDDGVAVDIDEIVYLVRELWRGFSARAPRVVLPGGDKGLCRSTSELVLTRWDSRRPATVDNLVLLTREEADTHDSTDLETIRSAEPKFYRDVSLRLQRARHDFCCRHDQCLLQESSCAPLATA
;
A
#
# COMPACT_ATOMS: atom_id res chain seq x y z
N GLU A 1 3.61 -9.28 -2.32
CA GLU A 1 4.56 -10.42 -2.44
C GLU A 1 5.45 -10.48 -1.19
N THR A 2 5.74 -11.67 -0.67
CA THR A 2 6.53 -11.88 0.57
C THR A 2 8.04 -11.85 0.30
N SER A 3 8.54 -10.79 -0.35
CA SER A 3 9.95 -10.69 -0.76
C SER A 3 10.88 -10.28 0.38
N VAL A 4 10.37 -9.61 1.41
CA VAL A 4 11.16 -9.11 2.56
C VAL A 4 11.59 -10.19 3.53
N ASP A 5 10.78 -11.25 3.67
CA ASP A 5 11.08 -12.36 4.57
C ASP A 5 11.78 -13.52 3.81
N PRO A 6 13.01 -13.90 4.18
CA PRO A 6 13.72 -15.05 3.60
C PRO A 6 12.96 -16.38 3.72
N LEU A 7 12.23 -16.60 4.82
CA LEU A 7 11.46 -17.82 5.04
C LEU A 7 10.27 -17.88 4.08
N ALA A 8 9.44 -16.84 4.07
CA ALA A 8 8.30 -16.75 3.16
C ALA A 8 8.71 -16.82 1.68
N ARG A 9 9.89 -16.26 1.32
CA ARG A 9 10.47 -16.41 -0.02
C ARG A 9 10.81 -17.87 -0.36
N SER A 10 11.44 -18.58 0.58
CA SER A 10 11.82 -19.98 0.41
C SER A 10 10.59 -20.88 0.28
N VAL A 11 9.57 -20.69 1.13
CA VAL A 11 8.29 -21.40 1.08
C VAL A 11 7.59 -21.14 -0.25
N ARG A 12 7.49 -19.88 -0.70
CA ARG A 12 6.91 -19.52 -2.00
C ARG A 12 7.63 -20.22 -3.17
N SER A 13 8.96 -20.27 -3.13
CA SER A 13 9.76 -20.94 -4.16
C SER A 13 9.46 -22.44 -4.23
N ARG A 14 9.36 -23.12 -3.08
CA ARG A 14 9.01 -24.54 -2.99
C ARG A 14 7.58 -24.82 -3.42
N LEU A 15 6.60 -24.05 -2.93
CA LEU A 15 5.20 -24.18 -3.35
C LEU A 15 5.05 -24.09 -4.88
N ARG A 16 5.79 -23.18 -5.51
CA ARG A 16 5.78 -23.04 -6.96
C ARG A 16 6.46 -24.20 -7.69
N LYS A 17 7.63 -24.63 -7.21
CA LYS A 17 8.42 -25.69 -7.87
C LYS A 17 7.83 -27.08 -7.68
N ASP A 18 7.44 -27.39 -6.46
CA ASP A 18 7.10 -28.76 -6.03
C ASP A 18 5.59 -29.03 -6.18
N HIS A 19 4.76 -27.99 -6.09
CA HIS A 19 3.29 -28.12 -6.10
C HIS A 19 2.60 -27.28 -7.18
N GLY A 20 3.33 -26.49 -7.97
CA GLY A 20 2.75 -25.60 -8.99
C GLY A 20 1.89 -24.46 -8.43
N ILE A 21 1.87 -24.26 -7.11
CA ILE A 21 1.03 -23.26 -6.45
C ILE A 21 1.69 -21.89 -6.58
N LYS A 22 1.02 -20.99 -7.30
CA LYS A 22 1.53 -19.63 -7.59
C LYS A 22 0.94 -18.60 -6.63
N SER A 23 -0.35 -18.64 -6.34
CA SER A 23 -1.08 -17.64 -5.54
C SER A 23 -2.21 -18.30 -4.73
N GLY A 24 -2.97 -17.51 -3.97
CA GLY A 24 -4.11 -17.98 -3.17
C GLY A 24 -3.80 -18.28 -1.70
N VAL A 25 -2.53 -18.24 -1.31
CA VAL A 25 -2.11 -18.42 0.08
C VAL A 25 -1.94 -17.07 0.76
N THR A 26 -2.76 -16.81 1.79
CA THR A 26 -2.63 -15.60 2.62
C THR A 26 -1.45 -15.77 3.56
N VAL A 27 -0.60 -14.75 3.68
CA VAL A 27 0.60 -14.78 4.52
C VAL A 27 0.67 -13.52 5.37
N LEU A 28 0.92 -13.70 6.67
CA LEU A 28 1.29 -12.64 7.58
C LEU A 28 2.81 -12.45 7.58
N LEU A 29 3.28 -11.21 7.46
CA LEU A 29 4.70 -10.88 7.37
C LEU A 29 5.04 -9.65 8.20
N SER A 30 6.27 -9.58 8.71
CA SER A 30 6.86 -8.33 9.22
C SER A 30 7.69 -7.68 8.12
N VAL A 31 7.59 -6.36 8.00
CA VAL A 31 8.45 -5.54 7.14
C VAL A 31 9.74 -5.12 7.85
N GLU A 32 9.87 -5.42 9.14
CA GLU A 32 11.07 -5.16 9.93
C GLU A 32 12.25 -5.96 9.36
N LYS A 33 13.38 -5.28 9.16
CA LYS A 33 14.61 -5.96 8.74
C LYS A 33 15.20 -6.68 9.95
N PRO A 34 15.57 -7.97 9.83
CA PRO A 34 16.22 -8.67 10.93
C PRO A 34 17.53 -7.98 11.28
N THR A 35 17.65 -7.51 12.52
CA THR A 35 18.80 -6.75 13.03
C THR A 35 19.93 -7.64 13.52
N CYS A 36 19.61 -8.88 13.91
CA CYS A 36 20.54 -9.82 14.50
C CYS A 36 20.69 -11.08 13.63
N LYS A 37 21.93 -11.57 13.52
CA LYS A 37 22.23 -12.88 12.93
C LYS A 37 22.26 -13.93 14.02
N LEU A 38 21.73 -15.11 13.72
CA LEU A 38 21.79 -16.26 14.62
C LEU A 38 23.25 -16.50 15.04
N LEU A 39 23.51 -16.52 16.34
CA LEU A 39 24.82 -16.92 16.85
C LEU A 39 25.05 -18.40 16.50
N PRO A 40 26.22 -18.74 15.94
CA PRO A 40 26.61 -20.14 15.73
C PRO A 40 26.55 -20.92 17.05
N ILE A 41 26.02 -22.14 17.02
CA ILE A 41 25.80 -22.97 18.22
C ILE A 41 27.14 -23.28 18.91
N ASP A 42 28.19 -23.45 18.12
CA ASP A 42 29.59 -23.63 18.50
C ASP A 42 30.18 -22.46 19.29
N GLN A 43 29.59 -21.26 19.20
CA GLN A 43 30.06 -20.08 19.95
C GLN A 43 29.38 -19.92 21.31
N VAL A 44 28.33 -20.69 21.60
CA VAL A 44 27.52 -20.55 22.83
C VAL A 44 27.57 -21.80 23.71
N ALA A 45 27.75 -22.99 23.12
CA ALA A 45 27.99 -24.20 23.89
C ALA A 45 29.45 -24.25 24.38
N ALA A 46 29.66 -24.37 25.70
CA ALA A 46 30.98 -24.71 26.22
C ALA A 46 31.38 -26.12 25.74
N PRO A 47 32.69 -26.45 25.65
CA PRO A 47 33.13 -27.79 25.26
C PRO A 47 32.47 -28.87 26.13
N GLY A 48 31.65 -29.73 25.53
CA GLY A 48 30.95 -30.83 26.21
C GLY A 48 29.49 -30.59 26.60
N GLN A 49 28.89 -29.44 26.26
CA GLN A 49 27.45 -29.24 26.42
C GLN A 49 26.67 -29.74 25.19
N ASP A 50 25.58 -30.47 25.41
CA ASP A 50 24.69 -30.89 24.32
C ASP A 50 23.85 -29.68 23.89
N PRO A 51 23.85 -29.30 22.60
CA PRO A 51 22.95 -28.27 22.09
C PRO A 51 21.47 -28.50 22.44
N LEU A 52 21.05 -29.77 22.63
CA LEU A 52 19.70 -30.12 23.04
C LEU A 52 19.30 -29.56 24.41
N ASP A 53 20.27 -29.28 25.29
CA ASP A 53 20.01 -28.73 26.64
C ASP A 53 19.45 -27.29 26.61
N PHE A 54 19.63 -26.58 25.50
CA PHE A 54 19.08 -25.23 25.30
C PHE A 54 17.65 -25.25 24.72
N GLN A 55 16.98 -26.41 24.67
CA GLN A 55 15.59 -26.52 24.22
C GLN A 55 14.61 -26.11 25.32
N VAL A 56 13.75 -25.14 25.02
CA VAL A 56 12.63 -24.77 25.91
C VAL A 56 11.49 -25.80 25.81
N VAL A 57 11.32 -26.44 24.64
CA VAL A 57 10.25 -27.42 24.37
C VAL A 57 10.82 -28.58 23.52
N PRO A 58 10.46 -29.85 23.78
CA PRO A 58 10.87 -30.98 22.97
C PRO A 58 10.53 -30.77 21.49
N ASN A 59 11.47 -31.09 20.58
CA ASN A 59 11.38 -30.88 19.12
C ASN A 59 11.42 -29.41 18.64
N PHE A 60 11.60 -28.44 19.54
CA PHE A 60 11.81 -27.07 19.13
C PHE A 60 13.26 -26.86 18.70
N ARG A 61 13.48 -26.20 17.56
CA ARG A 61 14.83 -25.96 17.06
C ARG A 61 15.59 -25.13 18.09
N VAL A 62 16.72 -25.66 18.57
CA VAL A 62 17.72 -24.91 19.33
C VAL A 62 18.18 -23.75 18.45
N ARG A 63 17.72 -22.54 18.76
CA ARG A 63 18.12 -21.31 18.08
C ARG A 63 18.60 -20.35 19.15
N THR A 64 19.85 -19.96 19.04
CA THR A 64 20.63 -19.22 20.02
C THR A 64 20.22 -17.76 20.20
N ILE A 65 19.23 -17.27 19.44
CA ILE A 65 18.59 -15.99 19.70
C ILE A 65 17.25 -16.29 20.38
N PRO A 66 17.01 -15.85 21.63
CA PRO A 66 15.70 -15.94 22.23
C PRO A 66 14.72 -15.19 21.33
N VAL A 67 13.72 -15.90 20.81
CA VAL A 67 12.59 -15.25 20.17
C VAL A 67 11.87 -14.49 21.26
N LEU A 68 11.80 -13.17 21.17
CA LEU A 68 11.00 -12.37 22.09
C LEU A 68 9.55 -12.87 21.97
N GLY A 69 9.05 -13.55 23.00
CA GLY A 69 7.76 -14.28 22.94
C GLY A 69 6.57 -13.41 22.54
N THR A 70 6.66 -12.10 22.78
CA THR A 70 5.65 -11.12 22.34
C THR A 70 5.55 -11.03 20.82
N LEU A 71 6.65 -11.24 20.08
CA LEU A 71 6.65 -11.14 18.62
C LEU A 71 5.80 -12.27 17.98
N PRO A 72 6.01 -13.57 18.26
CA PRO A 72 5.08 -14.63 17.81
C PRO A 72 3.65 -14.43 18.31
N ALA A 73 3.45 -13.95 19.55
CA ALA A 73 2.12 -13.68 20.08
C ALA A 73 1.38 -12.61 19.27
N MET A 74 2.06 -11.51 18.91
CA MET A 74 1.51 -10.47 18.03
C MET A 74 1.16 -11.02 16.65
N PHE A 75 2.00 -11.88 16.07
CA PHE A 75 1.70 -12.55 14.81
C PHE A 75 0.43 -13.42 14.92
N GLY A 76 0.29 -14.20 15.99
CA GLY A 76 -0.91 -15.00 16.25
C GLY A 76 -2.17 -14.14 16.39
N MET A 77 -2.09 -13.04 17.15
CA MET A 77 -3.20 -12.09 17.32
C MET A 77 -3.60 -11.43 15.99
N ALA A 78 -2.64 -10.98 15.18
CA ALA A 78 -2.93 -10.40 13.88
C ALA A 78 -3.60 -11.40 12.93
N ALA A 79 -3.14 -12.66 12.91
CA ALA A 79 -3.76 -13.71 12.12
C ALA A 79 -5.21 -14.00 12.58
N ALA A 80 -5.45 -14.08 13.89
CA ALA A 80 -6.78 -14.30 14.45
C ALA A 80 -7.73 -13.15 14.10
N THR A 81 -7.30 -11.90 14.29
CA THR A 81 -8.07 -10.70 13.94
C THR A 81 -8.45 -10.68 12.46
N PHE A 82 -7.50 -10.99 11.58
CA PHE A 82 -7.75 -11.08 10.14
C PHE A 82 -8.82 -12.12 9.78
N LEU A 83 -8.75 -13.31 10.39
CA LEU A 83 -9.73 -14.36 10.16
C LEU A 83 -11.12 -13.99 10.69
N LEU A 84 -11.20 -13.45 11.91
CA LEU A 84 -12.46 -13.02 12.53
C LEU A 84 -13.15 -11.94 11.68
N ALA A 85 -12.40 -10.97 11.19
CA ALA A 85 -12.94 -9.90 10.36
C ALA A 85 -13.52 -10.45 9.05
N ARG A 86 -12.80 -11.36 8.38
CA ARG A 86 -13.31 -12.07 7.19
C ARG A 86 -14.57 -12.87 7.47
N LEU A 87 -14.62 -13.63 8.56
CA LEU A 87 -15.80 -14.39 8.96
C LEU A 87 -17.00 -13.47 9.25
N ALA A 88 -16.76 -12.27 9.75
CA ALA A 88 -17.78 -11.26 10.00
C ALA A 88 -18.21 -10.46 8.75
N GLY A 89 -17.68 -10.79 7.57
CA GLY A 89 -17.95 -10.04 6.33
C GLY A 89 -17.34 -8.63 6.32
N ARG A 90 -16.37 -8.36 7.20
CA ARG A 90 -15.61 -7.10 7.25
C ARG A 90 -14.19 -7.36 6.79
N ASP A 91 -13.94 -7.22 5.49
CA ASP A 91 -12.59 -7.39 4.96
C ASP A 91 -11.67 -6.29 5.52
N LEU A 92 -10.64 -6.72 6.25
CA LEU A 92 -9.52 -5.85 6.58
C LEU A 92 -8.65 -5.73 5.34
N ASP A 93 -8.56 -4.52 4.80
CA ASP A 93 -7.64 -4.20 3.72
C ASP A 93 -6.22 -4.08 4.30
N PRO A 94 -5.34 -5.09 4.17
CA PRO A 94 -4.00 -5.01 4.73
C PRO A 94 -3.26 -3.85 4.06
N ASP A 95 -2.56 -3.02 4.81
CA ASP A 95 -1.77 -1.95 4.22
C ASP A 95 -0.83 -2.53 3.17
N SER A 96 -0.83 -1.93 1.98
CA SER A 96 0.11 -2.30 0.92
C SER A 96 1.38 -1.53 1.18
N PRO A 97 2.49 -2.16 1.56
CA PRO A 97 3.72 -1.44 1.77
C PRO A 97 4.36 -1.26 0.38
N VAL A 98 3.81 -0.35 -0.43
CA VAL A 98 4.52 0.15 -1.60
C VAL A 98 5.56 1.14 -1.10
N SER A 99 6.83 0.83 -1.33
CA SER A 99 7.94 1.72 -1.06
C SER A 99 8.37 2.35 -2.37
N LEU A 100 7.99 3.61 -2.55
CA LEU A 100 8.47 4.47 -3.65
C LEU A 100 9.41 5.53 -3.07
N THR A 101 10.39 5.93 -3.86
CA THR A 101 11.30 7.02 -3.51
C THR A 101 10.65 8.37 -3.75
N ARG A 102 11.13 9.43 -3.09
CA ARG A 102 10.66 10.81 -3.31
C ARG A 102 10.69 11.21 -4.78
N ALA A 103 11.79 10.89 -5.49
CA ALA A 103 11.93 11.14 -6.92
C ALA A 103 10.92 10.38 -7.80
N GLN A 104 10.31 9.30 -7.30
CA GLN A 104 9.20 8.64 -8.01
C GLN A 104 7.89 9.39 -7.82
N TYR A 105 7.62 9.94 -6.63
CA TYR A 105 6.45 10.79 -6.40
C TYR A 105 6.54 12.12 -7.14
N GLU A 106 7.71 12.77 -7.13
CA GLU A 106 7.96 14.00 -7.91
C GLU A 106 7.72 13.75 -9.40
N ARG A 107 8.18 12.62 -9.94
CA ARG A 107 7.88 12.22 -11.32
C ARG A 107 6.39 11.99 -11.58
N GLN A 108 5.63 11.51 -10.59
CA GLN A 108 4.18 11.36 -10.74
C GLN A 108 3.48 12.71 -10.75
N LEU A 109 3.93 13.68 -9.93
CA LEU A 109 3.43 15.05 -9.96
C LEU A 109 3.71 15.72 -11.30
N THR A 110 4.96 15.68 -11.79
CA THR A 110 5.30 16.25 -13.11
C THR A 110 4.47 15.64 -14.24
N ARG A 111 4.22 14.32 -14.21
CA ARG A 111 3.35 13.65 -15.20
C ARG A 111 1.90 14.12 -15.13
N LEU A 112 1.40 14.38 -13.93
CA LEU A 112 0.05 14.92 -13.75
C LEU A 112 -0.02 16.34 -14.33
N GLU A 113 0.95 17.19 -14.00
CA GLU A 113 1.06 18.56 -14.57
C GLU A 113 1.14 18.54 -16.11
N ASP A 114 1.98 17.68 -16.68
CA ASP A 114 2.11 17.52 -18.14
C ASP A 114 0.78 17.11 -18.77
N ARG A 115 0.11 16.11 -18.19
CA ARG A 115 -1.19 15.63 -18.70
C ARG A 115 -2.29 16.69 -18.59
N GLU A 116 -2.30 17.45 -17.51
CA GLU A 116 -3.25 18.55 -17.27
C GLU A 116 -3.09 19.67 -18.31
N ARG A 117 -1.84 20.02 -18.65
CA ARG A 117 -1.54 20.95 -19.75
C ARG A 117 -2.00 20.40 -21.10
N GLU A 118 -1.66 19.13 -21.41
CA GLU A 118 -1.98 18.51 -22.70
C GLU A 118 -3.48 18.32 -22.94
N ARG A 119 -4.25 17.97 -21.90
CA ARG A 119 -5.67 17.60 -22.03
C ARG A 119 -6.63 18.75 -21.74
N PHE A 120 -6.31 19.60 -20.77
CA PHE A 120 -7.24 20.61 -20.26
C PHE A 120 -6.73 22.04 -20.44
N GLY A 121 -5.52 22.23 -21.00
CA GLY A 121 -4.94 23.55 -21.23
C GLY A 121 -4.80 24.40 -19.97
N SER A 122 -4.78 23.75 -18.80
CA SER A 122 -4.71 24.43 -17.50
C SER A 122 -3.25 24.75 -17.19
N ASP A 123 -2.85 26.00 -17.42
CA ASP A 123 -1.52 26.52 -17.04
C ASP A 123 -1.46 26.96 -15.56
N ASP A 124 -2.60 27.00 -14.86
CA ASP A 124 -2.72 27.40 -13.45
C ASP A 124 -2.14 26.38 -12.44
N GLY A 125 -1.53 25.30 -12.94
CA GLY A 125 -0.98 24.24 -12.11
C GLY A 125 -2.05 23.29 -11.56
N VAL A 126 -1.60 22.25 -10.88
CA VAL A 126 -2.48 21.24 -10.27
C VAL A 126 -2.73 21.63 -8.83
N ALA A 127 -3.96 21.47 -8.34
CA ALA A 127 -4.33 21.76 -6.96
C ALA A 127 -3.90 20.65 -5.98
N VAL A 128 -2.78 19.96 -6.27
CA VAL A 128 -2.23 18.92 -5.39
C VAL A 128 -0.74 19.07 -5.15
N ASP A 129 -0.32 18.81 -3.91
CA ASP A 129 1.09 18.82 -3.51
C ASP A 129 1.75 17.43 -3.53
N ILE A 130 3.04 17.37 -3.19
CA ILE A 130 3.79 16.10 -3.16
C ILE A 130 3.24 15.13 -2.11
N ASP A 131 2.78 15.63 -0.96
CA ASP A 131 2.28 14.80 0.13
C ASP A 131 0.91 14.18 -0.23
N GLU A 132 0.08 14.93 -0.94
CA GLU A 132 -1.17 14.46 -1.53
C GLU A 132 -0.92 13.43 -2.63
N ILE A 133 0.11 13.61 -3.48
CA ILE A 133 0.53 12.58 -4.44
C ILE A 133 1.00 11.31 -3.71
N VAL A 134 1.73 11.44 -2.60
CA VAL A 134 2.12 10.30 -1.77
C VAL A 134 0.88 9.58 -1.25
N TYR A 135 -0.09 10.31 -0.70
CA TYR A 135 -1.35 9.74 -0.24
C TYR A 135 -2.10 9.02 -1.37
N LEU A 136 -2.29 9.66 -2.52
CA LEU A 136 -3.00 9.11 -3.67
C LEU A 136 -2.35 7.82 -4.17
N VAL A 137 -1.04 7.84 -4.42
CA VAL A 137 -0.34 6.71 -5.01
C VAL A 137 -0.11 5.60 -3.99
N ARG A 138 0.29 5.91 -2.77
CA ARG A 138 0.69 4.92 -1.75
C ARG A 138 -0.49 4.37 -0.95
N GLU A 139 -1.42 5.22 -0.53
CA GLU A 139 -2.46 4.86 0.43
C GLU A 139 -3.79 4.57 -0.27
N LEU A 140 -4.24 5.48 -1.14
CA LEU A 140 -5.53 5.37 -1.82
C LEU A 140 -5.51 4.28 -2.91
N TRP A 141 -4.58 4.41 -3.86
CA TRP A 141 -4.45 3.52 -5.02
C TRP A 141 -3.45 2.40 -4.82
N ARG A 142 -2.58 2.49 -3.80
CA ARG A 142 -1.66 1.43 -3.37
C ARG A 142 -0.73 0.95 -4.48
N GLY A 143 -0.35 1.84 -5.39
CA GLY A 143 0.50 1.57 -6.55
C GLY A 143 -0.12 0.62 -7.58
N PHE A 144 -1.45 0.51 -7.62
CA PHE A 144 -2.19 -0.21 -8.66
C PHE A 144 -3.00 0.78 -9.50
N SER A 145 -3.22 0.45 -10.77
CA SER A 145 -4.32 1.04 -11.52
C SER A 145 -5.64 0.76 -10.79
N ALA A 146 -6.56 1.72 -10.82
CA ALA A 146 -7.92 1.59 -10.32
C ALA A 146 -8.68 0.40 -10.96
N ARG A 147 -8.31 0.02 -12.20
CA ARG A 147 -8.91 -1.11 -12.93
C ARG A 147 -8.21 -2.44 -12.65
N ALA A 148 -6.94 -2.41 -12.23
CA ALA A 148 -6.17 -3.63 -12.00
C ALA A 148 -6.65 -4.38 -10.75
N PRO A 149 -6.65 -5.73 -10.76
CA PRO A 149 -6.88 -6.49 -9.55
C PRO A 149 -5.79 -6.15 -8.53
N ARG A 150 -6.19 -5.91 -7.27
CA ARG A 150 -5.27 -5.58 -6.16
C ARG A 150 -4.47 -6.79 -5.66
N VAL A 151 -4.08 -7.66 -6.59
CA VAL A 151 -3.31 -8.87 -6.34
C VAL A 151 -1.95 -8.71 -6.99
N VAL A 152 -0.87 -8.87 -6.22
CA VAL A 152 0.47 -8.93 -6.80
C VAL A 152 0.65 -10.30 -7.42
N LEU A 153 0.69 -10.37 -8.75
CA LEU A 153 0.94 -11.64 -9.42
C LEU A 153 2.35 -12.16 -9.09
N PRO A 154 2.52 -13.48 -8.92
CA PRO A 154 3.82 -14.08 -8.65
C PRO A 154 4.79 -13.85 -9.81
N GLY A 155 5.89 -13.13 -9.56
CA GLY A 155 6.88 -12.80 -10.59
C GLY A 155 6.67 -11.47 -11.31
N GLY A 156 5.66 -10.67 -10.94
CA GLY A 156 5.59 -9.25 -11.30
C GLY A 156 6.67 -8.42 -10.60
N ASP A 157 6.74 -7.13 -10.88
CA ASP A 157 7.78 -6.22 -10.36
C ASP A 157 7.91 -6.26 -8.82
N LYS A 158 8.87 -7.08 -8.39
CA LYS A 158 9.63 -7.13 -7.14
C LYS A 158 8.95 -6.54 -5.88
N GLY A 159 7.96 -7.24 -5.33
CA GLY A 159 7.69 -7.14 -3.90
C GLY A 159 6.98 -5.85 -3.44
N LEU A 160 7.60 -5.19 -2.46
CA LEU A 160 7.21 -3.86 -1.96
C LEU A 160 7.55 -2.73 -2.94
N CYS A 161 8.42 -2.99 -3.93
CA CYS A 161 8.89 -2.01 -4.89
C CYS A 161 8.32 -2.37 -6.25
N ARG A 162 7.21 -1.71 -6.60
CA ARG A 162 6.48 -1.94 -7.85
C ARG A 162 6.90 -0.90 -8.88
N SER A 163 6.92 -1.28 -10.15
CA SER A 163 7.04 -0.28 -11.21
C SER A 163 5.76 0.54 -11.27
N THR A 164 5.87 1.82 -10.93
CA THR A 164 4.82 2.82 -11.16
C THR A 164 5.06 3.60 -12.46
N SER A 165 5.97 3.10 -13.30
CA SER A 165 6.45 3.81 -14.49
C SER A 165 5.38 3.97 -15.56
N GLU A 166 4.43 3.04 -15.63
CA GLU A 166 3.30 3.07 -16.58
C GLU A 166 2.04 3.71 -16.01
N LEU A 167 2.04 3.99 -14.69
CA LEU A 167 0.89 4.59 -14.02
C LEU A 167 0.94 6.11 -14.15
N VAL A 168 -0.24 6.69 -14.37
CA VAL A 168 -0.50 8.12 -14.48
C VAL A 168 -1.78 8.48 -13.72
N LEU A 169 -1.80 9.68 -13.15
CA LEU A 169 -3.00 10.26 -12.55
C LEU A 169 -3.75 11.05 -13.64
N THR A 170 -5.08 10.91 -13.66
CA THR A 170 -5.98 11.74 -14.49
C THR A 170 -7.21 12.12 -13.68
N ARG A 171 -7.93 13.14 -14.13
CA ARG A 171 -9.21 13.58 -13.53
C ARG A 171 -10.25 12.46 -13.67
N TRP A 172 -10.94 12.13 -12.58
CA TRP A 172 -12.08 11.21 -12.62
C TRP A 172 -13.29 11.87 -13.30
N ASP A 173 -13.59 13.11 -12.92
CA ASP A 173 -14.55 13.97 -13.60
C ASP A 173 -13.83 15.09 -14.33
N SER A 174 -13.95 15.10 -15.66
CA SER A 174 -13.35 16.09 -16.54
C SER A 174 -13.84 17.51 -16.28
N ARG A 175 -15.06 17.66 -15.71
CA ARG A 175 -15.67 18.95 -15.38
C ARG A 175 -15.14 19.56 -14.09
N ARG A 176 -14.48 18.75 -13.25
CA ARG A 176 -13.93 19.17 -11.96
C ARG A 176 -12.41 19.34 -12.08
N PRO A 177 -11.79 20.24 -11.31
CA PRO A 177 -10.34 20.40 -11.31
C PRO A 177 -9.64 19.14 -10.77
N ALA A 178 -8.33 19.03 -11.01
CA ALA A 178 -7.48 17.98 -10.47
C ALA A 178 -7.20 18.20 -8.97
N THR A 179 -8.17 17.79 -8.14
CA THR A 179 -8.09 17.78 -6.67
C THR A 179 -7.90 16.37 -6.13
N VAL A 180 -7.49 16.23 -4.87
CA VAL A 180 -7.26 14.92 -4.21
C VAL A 180 -8.47 13.98 -4.31
N ASP A 181 -9.69 14.52 -4.28
CA ASP A 181 -10.94 13.76 -4.39
C ASP A 181 -11.45 13.57 -5.83
N ASN A 182 -10.68 13.99 -6.82
CA ASN A 182 -11.02 13.86 -8.24
C ASN A 182 -9.90 13.23 -9.07
N LEU A 183 -8.93 12.55 -8.45
CA LEU A 183 -7.80 11.95 -9.17
C LEU A 183 -7.82 10.41 -9.10
N VAL A 184 -7.81 9.80 -10.29
CA VAL A 184 -7.74 8.34 -10.46
C VAL A 184 -6.37 7.93 -11.00
N LEU A 185 -5.78 6.88 -10.43
CA LEU A 185 -4.53 6.30 -10.90
C LEU A 185 -4.83 5.17 -11.90
N LEU A 186 -4.35 5.28 -13.12
CA LEU A 186 -4.58 4.33 -14.21
C LEU A 186 -3.27 4.03 -14.96
N THR A 187 -3.25 2.97 -15.78
CA THR A 187 -2.17 2.85 -16.78
C THR A 187 -2.33 3.94 -17.84
N ARG A 188 -1.26 4.25 -18.58
CA ARG A 188 -1.31 5.26 -19.67
C ARG A 188 -2.42 4.97 -20.68
N GLU A 189 -2.52 3.72 -21.14
CA GLU A 189 -3.56 3.29 -22.10
C GLU A 189 -4.98 3.41 -21.52
N GLU A 190 -5.15 3.02 -20.25
CA GLU A 190 -6.43 3.15 -19.56
C GLU A 190 -6.83 4.61 -19.35
N ALA A 191 -5.86 5.48 -19.05
CA ALA A 191 -6.09 6.91 -18.89
C ALA A 191 -6.49 7.59 -20.21
N ASP A 192 -5.86 7.22 -21.33
CA ASP A 192 -6.25 7.74 -22.64
C ASP A 192 -7.65 7.27 -23.08
N THR A 193 -8.02 6.02 -22.72
CA THR A 193 -9.38 5.51 -22.90
C THR A 193 -10.37 6.23 -21.98
N HIS A 194 -9.98 6.51 -20.74
CA HIS A 194 -10.81 7.24 -19.79
C HIS A 194 -11.10 8.66 -20.26
N ASP A 195 -10.07 9.39 -20.70
CA ASP A 195 -10.22 10.79 -21.13
C ASP A 195 -11.05 10.93 -22.42
N SER A 196 -11.13 9.87 -23.24
CA SER A 196 -11.99 9.83 -24.43
C SER A 196 -13.42 9.34 -24.15
N THR A 197 -13.72 8.91 -22.92
CA THR A 197 -15.01 8.35 -22.52
C THR A 197 -15.72 9.26 -21.51
N ASP A 198 -17.04 9.43 -21.65
CA ASP A 198 -17.83 10.16 -20.66
C ASP A 198 -18.09 9.33 -19.39
N LEU A 199 -18.12 10.01 -18.24
CA LEU A 199 -18.41 9.41 -16.93
C LEU A 199 -19.73 8.64 -16.89
N GLU A 200 -20.78 9.12 -17.56
CA GLU A 200 -22.08 8.45 -17.60
C GLU A 200 -22.03 7.13 -18.39
N THR A 201 -21.16 7.06 -19.40
CA THR A 201 -20.89 5.82 -20.15
C THR A 201 -20.19 4.80 -19.26
N ILE A 202 -19.21 5.23 -18.45
CA ILE A 202 -18.54 4.35 -17.48
C ILE A 202 -19.53 3.87 -16.41
N ARG A 203 -20.40 4.75 -15.93
CA ARG A 203 -21.43 4.43 -14.93
C ARG A 203 -22.42 3.37 -15.43
N SER A 204 -22.80 3.45 -16.70
CA SER A 204 -23.75 2.51 -17.32
C SER A 204 -23.08 1.20 -17.75
N ALA A 205 -21.89 1.24 -18.33
CA ALA A 205 -21.16 0.06 -18.79
C ALA A 205 -20.55 -0.76 -17.64
N GLU A 206 -19.99 -0.09 -16.63
CA GLU A 206 -19.23 -0.72 -15.54
C GLU A 206 -19.63 -0.17 -14.15
N PRO A 207 -20.86 -0.47 -13.66
CA PRO A 207 -21.38 0.13 -12.44
C PRO A 207 -20.57 -0.26 -11.18
N LYS A 208 -19.94 -1.44 -11.17
CA LYS A 208 -19.07 -1.88 -10.07
C LYS A 208 -17.80 -1.03 -9.99
N PHE A 209 -17.13 -0.83 -11.13
CA PHE A 209 -15.93 -0.01 -11.21
C PHE A 209 -16.20 1.45 -10.81
N TYR A 210 -17.28 2.03 -11.34
CA TYR A 210 -17.71 3.39 -10.98
C TYR A 210 -17.93 3.54 -9.47
N ARG A 211 -18.65 2.58 -8.86
CA ARG A 211 -18.92 2.57 -7.42
C ARG A 211 -17.63 2.46 -6.61
N ASP A 212 -16.73 1.55 -6.99
CA ASP A 212 -15.48 1.31 -6.28
C ASP A 212 -14.53 2.52 -6.32
N VAL A 213 -14.43 3.20 -7.47
CA VAL A 213 -13.65 4.45 -7.59
C VAL A 213 -14.29 5.57 -6.78
N SER A 214 -15.61 5.73 -6.90
CA SER A 214 -16.35 6.78 -6.19
C SER A 214 -16.27 6.65 -4.67
N LEU A 215 -16.34 5.43 -4.12
CA LEU A 215 -16.16 5.18 -2.68
C LEU A 215 -14.75 5.55 -2.19
N ARG A 216 -13.71 5.30 -3.01
CA ARG A 216 -12.33 5.68 -2.66
C ARG A 216 -12.15 7.20 -2.71
N LEU A 217 -12.65 7.86 -3.74
CA LEU A 217 -12.59 9.31 -3.86
C LEU A 217 -13.39 10.00 -2.74
N GLN A 218 -14.54 9.45 -2.35
CA GLN A 218 -15.31 9.94 -1.20
C GLN A 218 -14.53 9.80 0.10
N ARG A 219 -13.79 8.69 0.28
CA ARG A 219 -12.88 8.53 1.43
C ARG A 219 -11.76 9.58 1.40
N ALA A 220 -11.12 9.80 0.26
CA ALA A 220 -10.11 10.84 0.10
C ALA A 220 -10.67 12.24 0.43
N ARG A 221 -11.89 12.53 -0.01
CA ARG A 221 -12.59 13.77 0.37
C ARG A 221 -12.75 13.89 1.88
N HIS A 222 -13.19 12.83 2.57
CA HIS A 222 -13.35 12.87 4.02
C HIS A 222 -12.01 13.12 4.74
N ASP A 223 -10.95 12.43 4.31
CA ASP A 223 -9.63 12.50 4.95
C ASP A 223 -8.97 13.89 4.80
N PHE A 224 -9.29 14.63 3.73
CA PHE A 224 -8.71 15.96 3.43
C PHE A 224 -9.66 17.14 3.68
N CYS A 225 -10.97 17.01 3.46
CA CYS A 225 -11.95 18.08 3.79
C CYS A 225 -12.13 18.25 5.31
N CYS A 226 -12.06 17.17 6.10
CA CYS A 226 -12.11 17.32 7.57
C CYS A 226 -10.90 18.07 8.13
N ARG A 227 -9.75 18.09 7.42
CA ARG A 227 -8.60 18.93 7.80
C ARG A 227 -8.79 20.38 7.38
N HIS A 228 -9.38 20.64 6.21
CA HIS A 228 -9.61 22.01 5.73
C HIS A 228 -10.60 22.76 6.63
N ASP A 229 -11.70 22.13 7.05
CA ASP A 229 -12.67 22.74 7.97
C ASP A 229 -12.08 22.95 9.38
N GLN A 230 -11.22 22.06 9.86
CA GLN A 230 -10.53 22.24 11.14
C GLN A 230 -9.47 23.34 11.09
N CYS A 231 -8.73 23.47 9.98
CA CYS A 231 -7.70 24.50 9.81
C CYS A 231 -8.30 25.91 9.68
N LEU A 232 -9.42 26.05 8.94
CA LEU A 232 -10.17 27.31 8.85
C LEU A 232 -10.75 27.75 10.21
N LEU A 233 -11.23 26.81 11.02
CA LEU A 233 -11.69 27.10 12.39
C LEU A 233 -10.54 27.51 13.32
N GLN A 234 -9.34 26.97 13.10
CA GLN A 234 -8.14 27.27 13.90
C GLN A 234 -7.52 28.62 13.54
N GLU A 235 -7.52 29.00 12.25
CA GLU A 235 -7.13 30.34 11.79
C GLU A 235 -8.13 31.43 12.23
N SER A 236 -9.44 31.12 12.25
CA SER A 236 -10.49 32.00 12.78
C SER A 236 -10.36 32.25 14.29
N SER A 237 -9.79 31.30 15.03
CA SER A 237 -9.58 31.39 16.48
C SER A 237 -8.31 32.16 16.86
N CYS A 238 -7.41 32.44 15.92
CA CYS A 238 -6.08 33.00 16.19
C CYS A 238 -5.90 34.46 15.72
N ALA A 239 -6.99 35.16 15.37
CA ALA A 239 -6.91 36.60 15.11
C ALA A 239 -6.62 37.36 16.43
N PRO A 240 -5.50 38.09 16.54
CA PRO A 240 -5.21 38.87 17.74
C PRO A 240 -6.22 40.04 17.82
N LEU A 241 -6.84 40.19 19.00
CA LEU A 241 -7.58 41.40 19.34
C LEU A 241 -6.65 42.60 19.23
N ALA A 242 -6.78 43.36 18.14
CA ALA A 242 -6.17 44.68 18.01
C ALA A 242 -6.85 45.61 19.02
N THR A 243 -6.18 45.86 20.14
CA THR A 243 -6.54 46.87 21.14
C THR A 243 -6.40 48.27 20.56
N ALA A 244 -7.48 49.05 20.67
CA ALA A 244 -7.49 50.51 20.60
C ALA A 244 -7.08 51.12 21.95
#